data_AF-A0A168HBA1-F1
#
_entry.id   AF-A0A168HBA1-F1
#
_cell.length_a   1.000
_cell.length_b   1.000
_cell.length_c   1.000
_cell.angle_alpha   90.00
_cell.angle_beta   90.00
_cell.angle_gamma   90.00
#
_symmetry.space_group_name_H-M   'P 1'
#
loop_
_entity.id
_entity.type
_entity.pdbx_description
1 polymer ?
#
loop_
_entity_poly.entity_id
_entity_poly.type
_entity_poly.pdbx_seq_one_letter_code
_entity_poly.pdbx_strand_id
1 'polypeptide(L)'
;MNTNEYIRPYTVHFITPEGEKIDVKATEGDTMLDLAQRYDIDLECACEGSLACSTCHVICEPEYFDKMEEPSDEENDMLDLAFGLTETSRLGCQIEMCEDLDGITVRIPSATRNLRVDGMYIYEQGIIGCASTYVRSSLLRIQANSPLGTKKKSKCKM
;
A
#
# COMPACT_ATOMS: atom_id res chain seq x y z
N MET A 1 -7.24 21.71 24.49
CA MET A 1 -8.54 21.06 24.25
C MET A 1 -8.33 19.56 24.49
N ASN A 2 -8.86 19.03 25.59
CA ASN A 2 -8.91 17.59 25.84
C ASN A 2 -10.37 17.18 25.72
N THR A 3 -10.72 16.41 24.69
CA THR A 3 -11.88 15.53 24.72
C THR A 3 -11.41 14.18 24.17
N ASN A 4 -11.01 13.33 25.10
CA ASN A 4 -11.01 11.89 24.94
C ASN A 4 -12.47 11.48 24.72
N GLU A 5 -12.91 11.57 23.47
CA GLU A 5 -14.28 11.34 23.05
C GLU A 5 -14.21 10.13 22.12
N TYR A 6 -14.70 8.99 22.61
CA TYR A 6 -14.88 7.72 21.92
C TYR A 6 -14.49 7.75 20.43
N ILE A 7 -13.22 7.43 20.13
CA ILE A 7 -12.77 7.24 18.75
C ILE A 7 -13.53 6.02 18.23
N ARG A 8 -14.64 6.24 17.53
CA ARG A 8 -15.33 5.16 16.85
C ARG A 8 -14.41 4.73 15.72
N PRO A 9 -13.91 3.49 15.72
CA PRO A 9 -13.10 3.04 14.62
C PRO A 9 -13.99 3.00 13.37
N TYR A 10 -13.56 3.68 12.32
CA TYR A 10 -14.17 3.56 11.01
C TYR A 10 -13.83 2.19 10.43
N THR A 11 -14.72 1.67 9.59
CA THR A 11 -14.47 0.39 8.90
C THR A 11 -14.01 0.67 7.48
N VAL A 12 -12.92 0.03 7.06
CA VAL A 12 -12.43 0.09 5.68
C VAL A 12 -12.36 -1.33 5.14
N HIS A 13 -12.80 -1.48 3.91
CA HIS A 13 -12.81 -2.75 3.20
C HIS A 13 -11.75 -2.75 2.11
N PHE A 14 -10.69 -3.54 2.27
CA PHE A 14 -9.69 -3.75 1.24
C PHE A 14 -10.08 -4.95 0.37
N ILE A 15 -10.05 -4.79 -0.94
CA ILE A 15 -10.17 -5.90 -1.89
C ILE A 15 -8.78 -6.16 -2.46
N THR A 16 -8.21 -7.33 -2.16
CA THR A 16 -6.90 -7.73 -2.69
C THR A 16 -6.95 -7.99 -4.19
N PRO A 17 -5.81 -8.07 -4.88
CA PRO A 17 -5.73 -8.49 -6.28
C PRO A 17 -6.44 -9.82 -6.58
N GLU A 18 -6.44 -10.74 -5.63
CA GLU A 18 -7.09 -12.05 -5.68
C GLU A 18 -8.62 -11.97 -5.53
N GLY A 19 -9.14 -10.79 -5.17
CA GLY A 19 -10.55 -10.55 -4.90
C GLY A 19 -10.98 -10.89 -3.48
N GLU A 20 -10.03 -11.11 -2.56
CA GLU A 20 -10.34 -11.31 -1.14
C GLU A 20 -10.69 -9.98 -0.48
N LYS A 21 -11.77 -9.97 0.31
CA LYS A 21 -12.21 -8.80 1.06
C LYS A 21 -11.67 -8.87 2.49
N ILE A 22 -10.87 -7.88 2.88
CA ILE A 22 -10.26 -7.75 4.20
C ILE A 22 -10.86 -6.51 4.88
N ASP A 23 -11.54 -6.74 5.99
CA ASP A 23 -12.16 -5.68 6.78
C ASP A 23 -11.19 -5.20 7.87
N VAL A 24 -10.87 -3.92 7.85
CA VAL A 24 -9.95 -3.32 8.82
C VAL A 24 -10.60 -2.17 9.57
N LYS A 25 -10.05 -1.88 10.76
CA LYS A 25 -10.47 -0.74 11.57
C LYS A 25 -9.48 0.40 11.41
N ALA A 26 -10.01 1.56 11.04
CA ALA A 26 -9.29 2.80 10.88
C ALA A 26 -9.66 3.82 11.95
N THR A 27 -8.77 4.78 12.18
CA THR A 27 -9.05 5.96 12.99
C THR A 27 -8.97 7.22 12.14
N GLU A 28 -9.60 8.30 12.60
CA GLU A 28 -9.54 9.59 11.93
C GLU A 28 -8.08 10.04 11.73
N GLY A 29 -7.75 10.40 10.49
CA GLY A 29 -6.39 10.79 10.09
C GLY A 29 -5.42 9.63 9.82
N ASP A 30 -5.84 8.35 9.93
CA ASP A 30 -5.03 7.25 9.39
C ASP A 30 -5.07 7.30 7.85
N THR A 31 -3.92 7.08 7.19
CA THR A 31 -3.87 6.94 5.73
C THR A 31 -4.18 5.51 5.30
N MET A 32 -4.65 5.30 4.07
CA MET A 32 -4.88 3.93 3.54
C MET A 32 -3.59 3.11 3.54
N LEU A 33 -2.43 3.76 3.34
CA LEU A 33 -1.13 3.13 3.44
C LEU A 33 -0.82 2.64 4.86
N ASP A 34 -1.05 3.47 5.88
CA ASP A 34 -0.83 3.09 7.28
C ASP A 34 -1.72 1.93 7.67
N LEU A 35 -2.96 1.91 7.20
CA LEU A 35 -3.88 0.80 7.41
C LEU A 35 -3.38 -0.47 6.73
N ALA A 36 -2.97 -0.39 5.47
CA ALA A 36 -2.45 -1.56 4.76
C ALA A 36 -1.24 -2.16 5.49
N GLN A 37 -0.27 -1.33 5.91
CA GLN A 37 0.90 -1.78 6.67
C GLN A 37 0.53 -2.35 8.06
N ARG A 38 -0.43 -1.73 8.75
CA ARG A 38 -0.87 -2.16 10.10
C ARG A 38 -1.54 -3.54 10.07
N TYR A 39 -2.24 -3.85 8.99
CA TYR A 39 -2.99 -5.10 8.82
C TYR A 39 -2.31 -6.11 7.90
N ASP A 40 -1.03 -5.87 7.54
CA ASP A 40 -0.22 -6.75 6.69
C ASP A 40 -0.85 -7.02 5.31
N ILE A 41 -1.52 -6.01 4.76
CA ILE A 41 -2.12 -6.03 3.42
C ILE A 41 -1.02 -5.70 2.39
N ASP A 42 -0.99 -6.47 1.30
CA ASP A 42 0.01 -6.33 0.23
C ASP A 42 -0.24 -5.09 -0.64
N LEU A 43 0.03 -3.90 -0.07
CA LEU A 43 0.03 -2.63 -0.77
C LEU A 43 1.45 -2.08 -0.83
N GLU A 44 2.03 -2.06 -2.03
CA GLU A 44 3.41 -1.60 -2.21
C GLU A 44 3.54 -0.09 -2.01
N CYS A 45 4.53 0.34 -1.23
CA CYS A 45 4.89 1.76 -1.14
C CYS A 45 6.40 1.96 -1.16
N ALA A 46 6.95 2.12 -2.37
CA ALA A 46 8.40 2.28 -2.56
C ALA A 46 8.93 3.64 -2.08
N CYS A 47 8.08 4.67 -2.05
CA CYS A 47 8.45 6.06 -1.73
C CYS A 47 8.00 6.52 -0.34
N GLU A 48 7.48 5.61 0.50
CA GLU A 48 7.04 5.91 1.87
C GLU A 48 6.05 7.09 1.96
N GLY A 49 5.19 7.26 0.95
CA GLY A 49 4.21 8.36 0.90
C GLY A 49 4.75 9.72 0.45
N SER A 50 5.96 9.78 -0.11
CA SER A 50 6.58 11.05 -0.57
C SER A 50 6.09 11.56 -1.94
N LEU A 51 4.94 11.08 -2.44
CA LEU A 51 4.38 11.44 -3.76
C LEU A 51 5.41 11.29 -4.91
N ALA A 52 6.33 10.33 -4.79
CA ALA A 52 7.40 10.09 -5.75
C ALA A 52 7.26 8.74 -6.48
N CYS A 53 6.15 8.05 -6.25
CA CYS A 53 5.86 6.74 -6.82
C CYS A 53 4.35 6.54 -6.94
N SER A 54 3.93 5.66 -7.85
CA SER A 54 2.53 5.25 -8.05
C SER A 54 2.26 3.83 -7.56
N THR A 55 3.13 3.29 -6.69
CA THR A 55 2.99 1.91 -6.22
C THR A 55 1.84 1.72 -5.23
N CYS A 56 1.48 2.80 -4.53
CA CYS A 56 0.36 2.87 -3.59
C CYS A 56 -0.99 3.15 -4.28
N HIS A 57 -1.05 2.96 -5.60
CA HIS A 57 -2.28 3.15 -6.37
C HIS A 57 -3.38 2.21 -5.88
N VAL A 58 -4.53 2.79 -5.56
CA VAL A 58 -5.76 2.09 -5.17
C VAL A 58 -6.93 2.61 -6.00
N ILE A 59 -7.95 1.77 -6.15
CA ILE A 59 -9.19 2.10 -6.86
C ILE A 59 -10.29 2.22 -5.82
N CYS A 60 -10.88 3.40 -5.67
CA CYS A 60 -11.96 3.63 -4.72
C CYS A 60 -13.32 3.32 -5.37
N GLU A 61 -14.32 2.96 -4.56
CA GLU A 61 -15.70 2.93 -5.03
C GLU A 61 -16.21 4.34 -5.38
N PRO A 62 -16.96 4.50 -6.48
CA PRO A 62 -17.41 5.80 -6.97
C PRO A 62 -18.29 6.54 -5.94
N GLU A 63 -19.06 5.81 -5.14
CA GLU A 63 -19.92 6.36 -4.08
C GLU A 63 -19.15 7.14 -2.99
N TYR A 64 -17.88 6.79 -2.80
CA TYR A 64 -16.98 7.45 -1.85
C TYR A 64 -16.04 8.45 -2.52
N PHE A 65 -15.75 8.26 -3.81
CA PHE A 65 -14.88 9.16 -4.58
C PHE A 65 -15.42 10.59 -4.62
N ASP A 66 -16.74 10.77 -4.82
CA ASP A 66 -17.38 12.09 -4.85
C ASP A 66 -17.36 12.83 -3.50
N LYS A 67 -17.08 12.12 -2.40
CA LYS A 67 -16.99 12.69 -1.05
C LYS A 67 -15.57 13.07 -0.66
N MET A 68 -14.57 12.63 -1.42
CA MET A 68 -13.17 12.96 -1.17
C MET A 68 -12.79 14.27 -1.84
N GLU A 69 -11.70 14.87 -1.36
CA GLU A 69 -11.05 15.96 -2.09
C GLU A 69 -10.52 15.45 -3.43
N GLU A 70 -10.61 16.25 -4.49
CA GLU A 70 -10.08 15.90 -5.80
C GLU A 70 -8.55 15.67 -5.76
N PRO A 71 -8.00 14.78 -6.60
CA PRO A 71 -6.55 14.60 -6.71
C PRO A 71 -5.87 15.89 -7.17
N SER A 72 -4.74 16.22 -6.55
CA SER A 72 -3.92 17.36 -6.99
C SER A 72 -3.29 17.09 -8.35
N ASP A 73 -2.88 18.14 -9.06
CA ASP A 73 -2.20 18.00 -10.36
C ASP A 73 -0.94 17.13 -10.26
N GLU A 74 -0.16 17.28 -9.18
CA GLU A 74 1.03 16.45 -8.91
C GLU A 74 0.67 14.97 -8.67
N GLU A 75 -0.46 14.71 -7.99
CA GLU A 75 -0.97 13.34 -7.80
C GLU A 75 -1.38 12.73 -9.14
N ASN A 76 -2.11 13.49 -9.97
CA ASN A 76 -2.54 13.05 -11.30
C ASN A 76 -1.35 12.72 -12.22
N ASP A 77 -0.31 13.56 -12.21
CA ASP A 77 0.93 13.31 -12.97
C ASP A 77 1.57 11.95 -12.59
N MET A 78 1.49 11.56 -11.32
CA MET A 78 2.00 10.25 -10.87
C MET A 78 1.01 9.11 -11.17
N LEU A 79 -0.29 9.35 -11.05
CA LEU A 79 -1.35 8.38 -11.38
C LEU A 79 -1.33 8.00 -12.86
N ASP A 80 -0.95 8.91 -13.76
CA ASP A 80 -0.77 8.62 -15.18
C ASP A 80 0.29 7.54 -15.47
N LEU A 81 1.23 7.33 -14.53
CA LEU A 81 2.24 6.27 -14.61
C LEU A 81 1.73 4.93 -14.03
N ALA A 82 0.58 4.92 -13.36
CA ALA A 82 -0.01 3.74 -12.75
C ALA A 82 -0.62 2.80 -13.79
N PHE A 83 -0.62 1.50 -13.49
CA PHE A 83 -1.22 0.48 -14.34
C PHE A 83 -2.70 0.30 -14.00
N GLY A 84 -3.56 0.26 -15.01
CA GLY A 84 -5.00 0.09 -14.79
C GLY A 84 -5.64 1.31 -14.13
N LEU A 85 -5.23 2.51 -14.54
CA LEU A 85 -5.85 3.76 -14.12
C LEU A 85 -7.35 3.75 -14.48
N THR A 86 -8.16 4.22 -13.54
CA THR A 86 -9.62 4.35 -13.64
C THR A 86 -9.99 5.74 -13.16
N GLU A 87 -11.22 6.18 -13.45
CA GLU A 87 -11.71 7.51 -13.03
C GLU A 87 -11.73 7.67 -11.50
N THR A 88 -11.84 6.57 -10.74
CA THR A 88 -11.86 6.56 -9.27
C THR A 88 -10.52 6.11 -8.66
N SER A 89 -9.45 6.13 -9.46
CA SER A 89 -8.10 5.80 -9.00
C SER A 89 -7.49 6.92 -8.18
N ARG A 90 -6.84 6.59 -7.07
CA ARG A 90 -6.14 7.53 -6.19
C ARG A 90 -4.87 6.92 -5.62
N LEU A 91 -3.95 7.77 -5.15
CA LEU A 91 -2.78 7.32 -4.39
C LEU A 91 -3.19 7.10 -2.93
N GLY A 92 -3.17 5.86 -2.46
CA GLY A 92 -3.58 5.50 -1.10
C GLY A 92 -2.76 6.19 0.01
N CYS A 93 -1.57 6.73 -0.31
CA CYS A 93 -0.79 7.53 0.63
C CYS A 93 -1.31 8.96 0.83
N GLN A 94 -2.22 9.45 -0.01
CA GLN A 94 -2.83 10.79 0.10
C GLN A 94 -4.26 10.73 0.64
N ILE A 95 -4.85 9.53 0.71
CA ILE A 95 -6.20 9.34 1.23
C ILE A 95 -6.14 9.23 2.75
N GLU A 96 -6.61 10.27 3.43
CA GLU A 96 -6.79 10.29 4.88
C GLU A 96 -8.21 9.88 5.26
N MET A 97 -8.36 9.10 6.33
CA MET A 97 -9.65 8.67 6.82
C MET A 97 -10.39 9.79 7.55
N CYS A 98 -11.62 10.07 7.10
CA CYS A 98 -12.56 10.99 7.73
C CYS A 98 -13.93 10.31 7.96
N GLU A 99 -14.84 11.01 8.63
CA GLU A 99 -16.18 10.48 8.97
C GLU A 99 -17.03 10.11 7.74
N ASP A 100 -16.86 10.83 6.62
CA ASP A 100 -17.62 10.59 5.38
C ASP A 100 -17.17 9.32 4.63
N LEU A 101 -16.00 8.78 4.98
CA LEU A 101 -15.40 7.59 4.39
C LEU A 101 -15.61 6.33 5.22
N ASP A 102 -16.47 6.36 6.24
CA ASP A 102 -16.80 5.17 7.01
C ASP A 102 -17.50 4.12 6.13
N GLY A 103 -16.95 2.90 6.12
CA GLY A 103 -17.41 1.79 5.30
C GLY A 103 -16.86 1.78 3.87
N ILE A 104 -15.89 2.63 3.55
CA ILE A 104 -15.33 2.67 2.19
C ILE A 104 -14.73 1.33 1.77
N THR A 105 -15.01 0.94 0.53
CA THR A 105 -14.32 -0.16 -0.14
C THR A 105 -13.27 0.36 -1.11
N VAL A 106 -12.03 -0.11 -0.92
CA VAL A 106 -10.88 0.18 -1.77
C VAL A 106 -10.37 -1.11 -2.38
N ARG A 107 -10.05 -1.08 -3.66
CA ARG A 107 -9.50 -2.23 -4.40
C ARG A 107 -8.05 -1.99 -4.77
N ILE A 108 -7.23 -3.00 -4.51
CA ILE A 108 -5.82 -3.02 -4.90
C ILE A 108 -5.73 -3.65 -6.30
N PRO A 109 -5.22 -2.92 -7.30
CA PRO A 109 -5.02 -3.46 -8.64
C PRO A 109 -3.91 -4.53 -8.62
N SER A 110 -4.05 -5.58 -9.43
CA SER A 110 -3.10 -6.71 -9.48
C SER A 110 -1.77 -6.40 -10.17
N ALA A 111 -1.59 -5.16 -10.65
CA ALA A 111 -0.46 -4.77 -11.47
C ALA A 111 0.15 -3.47 -10.94
N THR A 112 0.97 -3.57 -9.91
CA THR A 112 1.79 -2.45 -9.47
C THR A 112 3.12 -2.50 -10.21
N ARG A 113 3.40 -1.50 -11.05
CA ARG A 113 4.67 -1.45 -11.80
C ARG A 113 5.79 -0.91 -10.92
N ASN A 114 6.26 -1.69 -9.96
CA ASN A 114 7.60 -1.50 -9.47
C ASN A 114 8.55 -2.10 -10.52
N LEU A 115 9.11 -1.27 -11.41
CA LEU A 115 10.28 -1.66 -12.19
C LEU A 115 11.46 -1.75 -11.23
N ARG A 116 11.47 -2.77 -10.37
CA ARG A 116 12.71 -3.29 -9.85
C ARG A 116 13.41 -3.88 -11.07
N VAL A 117 14.37 -3.13 -11.60
CA VAL A 117 15.35 -3.67 -12.54
C VAL A 117 16.22 -4.64 -11.73
N ASP A 118 15.65 -5.79 -11.36
CA ASP A 118 16.45 -6.97 -11.08
C ASP A 118 17.05 -7.34 -12.44
N GLY A 119 18.30 -6.91 -12.62
CA GLY A 119 18.98 -6.81 -13.91
C GLY A 119 18.93 -8.09 -14.74
N MET A 120 17.93 -8.18 -15.62
CA MET A 120 17.94 -9.10 -16.74
C MET A 120 17.93 -8.27 -18.02
N TYR A 121 19.13 -7.98 -18.52
CA TYR A 121 19.31 -7.56 -19.89
C TYR A 121 18.80 -8.66 -20.81
N ILE A 122 17.96 -8.29 -21.76
CA ILE A 122 17.72 -9.06 -22.98
C ILE A 122 19.05 -9.36 -23.67
N TYR A 123 19.41 -10.63 -23.83
CA TYR A 123 20.28 -11.07 -24.93
C TYR A 123 19.74 -12.38 -25.51
N GLU A 124 19.60 -12.36 -26.83
CA GLU A 124 19.07 -13.38 -27.73
C GLU A 124 19.70 -14.77 -27.58
N GLN A 125 18.87 -15.82 -27.72
CA GLN A 125 19.22 -17.17 -28.18
C GLN A 125 20.18 -18.01 -27.29
N GLY A 126 19.66 -19.08 -26.65
CA GLY A 126 20.48 -20.25 -26.32
C GLY A 126 20.15 -21.00 -25.02
N ILE A 127 19.66 -22.23 -25.17
CA ILE A 127 19.46 -23.25 -24.11
C ILE A 127 20.81 -23.77 -23.58
N ILE A 128 20.79 -24.32 -22.34
CA ILE A 128 21.67 -25.34 -21.69
C ILE A 128 22.19 -24.77 -20.35
N GLY A 129 21.96 -25.34 -19.18
CA GLY A 129 21.32 -26.59 -18.81
C GLY A 129 21.28 -26.72 -17.27
N CYS A 130 20.37 -27.57 -16.80
CA CYS A 130 20.29 -28.01 -15.42
C CYS A 130 21.60 -28.72 -15.00
N ALA A 131 22.16 -28.33 -13.86
CA ALA A 131 23.12 -29.15 -13.12
C ALA A 131 22.81 -29.09 -11.63
N SER A 132 21.93 -30.00 -11.22
CA SER A 132 21.95 -30.64 -9.90
C SER A 132 23.39 -30.96 -9.47
N THR A 133 23.67 -30.86 -8.16
CA THR A 133 24.16 -31.97 -7.30
C THR A 133 25.12 -31.48 -6.20
N TYR A 134 24.69 -31.65 -4.93
CA TYR A 134 25.50 -31.99 -3.73
C TYR A 134 26.48 -30.92 -3.17
N VAL A 135 26.70 -30.69 -1.86
CA VAL A 135 26.39 -31.43 -0.62
C VAL A 135 26.42 -30.51 0.61
N ARG A 136 25.46 -30.75 1.51
CA ARG A 136 25.50 -30.92 2.98
C ARG A 136 26.41 -30.07 3.90
N SER A 137 25.76 -29.78 5.04
CA SER A 137 26.30 -29.67 6.42
C SER A 137 26.74 -28.24 6.79
N SER A 138 26.34 -27.61 7.90
CA SER A 138 26.02 -28.13 9.24
C SER A 138 25.25 -27.05 10.02
N LEU A 139 24.39 -27.48 10.95
CA LEU A 139 23.98 -26.82 12.21
C LEU A 139 24.26 -25.30 12.39
N LEU A 140 23.19 -24.51 12.61
CA LEU A 140 22.89 -23.89 13.90
C LEU A 140 21.50 -23.23 13.92
N ARG A 141 20.62 -23.72 14.79
CA ARG A 141 19.46 -22.97 15.30
C ARG A 141 19.98 -21.95 16.31
N ILE A 142 19.73 -20.66 16.10
CA ILE A 142 19.64 -19.69 17.20
C ILE A 142 18.46 -18.75 16.92
N GLN A 143 17.49 -18.78 17.82
CA GLN A 143 16.44 -17.79 17.98
C GLN A 143 17.08 -16.44 18.32
N ALA A 144 16.69 -15.37 17.62
CA ALA A 144 16.92 -14.00 18.08
C ALA A 144 15.57 -13.28 18.10
N ASN A 145 15.16 -12.93 19.31
CA ASN A 145 13.92 -12.26 19.66
C ASN A 145 14.28 -10.83 20.07
N SER A 146 13.62 -9.82 19.47
CA SER A 146 13.42 -8.43 19.95
C SER A 146 14.67 -7.51 20.07
N PRO A 147 14.58 -6.16 20.22
CA PRO A 147 13.40 -5.31 20.50
C PRO A 147 13.27 -3.97 19.72
N LEU A 148 12.05 -3.42 19.74
CA LEU A 148 11.63 -2.00 19.81
C LEU A 148 12.61 -0.91 19.30
N GLY A 149 12.26 -0.31 18.15
CA GLY A 149 12.76 0.98 17.70
C GLY A 149 11.68 2.05 17.82
N THR A 150 12.01 3.15 18.50
CA THR A 150 11.12 4.30 18.75
C THR A 150 11.40 5.44 17.78
N LYS A 151 10.41 6.36 17.68
CA LYS A 151 10.47 7.76 17.16
C LYS A 151 10.12 7.89 15.67
N LYS A 152 9.30 8.84 15.20
CA LYS A 152 9.08 10.24 15.60
C LYS A 152 7.75 10.75 15.04
N LYS A 153 7.18 11.75 15.72
CA LYS A 153 5.98 12.50 15.36
C LYS A 153 6.20 13.40 14.13
N SER A 154 5.24 13.46 13.22
CA SER A 154 5.02 14.59 12.31
C SER A 154 3.52 14.75 12.05
N LYS A 155 3.08 15.99 11.91
CA LYS A 155 1.70 16.50 12.02
C LYS A 155 0.97 16.40 10.67
N CYS A 156 -0.28 15.96 10.64
CA CYS A 156 -1.26 16.47 9.66
C CYS A 156 -1.81 17.80 10.18
N LYS A 157 -1.90 18.80 9.29
CA LYS A 157 -2.17 20.19 9.65
C LYS A 157 -3.20 20.73 8.67
N MET A 158 -4.41 20.96 9.21
CA MET A 158 -5.40 22.01 8.95
C MET A 158 -5.65 22.48 7.53
#